data_AF-A0A8J7U6Q1-F1
#
_entry.id   AF-A0A8J7U6Q1-F1
#
_cell.length_a   1.000
_cell.length_b   1.000
_cell.length_c   1.000
_cell.angle_alpha   90.00
_cell.angle_beta   90.00
_cell.angle_gamma   90.00
#
_symmetry.space_group_name_H-M   'P 1'
#
loop_
_entity.id
_entity.type
_entity.pdbx_description
1 polymer ?
#
loop_
_entity_poly.entity_id
_entity_poly.type
_entity_poly.pdbx_seq_one_letter_code
_entity_poly.pdbx_strand_id
1 'polypeptide(L)' 'MFTSEGIEEEKKRLERRKEELEKEYEALENKLKRGEIDKEEFEKEKYRIEREFVEVMDRLVQINYISGSSP' A
#
# COMPACT_ATOMS: atom_id res chain seq x y z
N MET A 1 6.78 25.48 -0.99
CA MET A 1 5.41 25.19 -0.54
C MET A 1 4.83 24.16 -1.49
N PHE A 2 4.33 23.04 -0.98
CA PHE A 2 3.58 22.11 -1.83
C PHE A 2 2.33 22.83 -2.36
N THR A 3 2.11 22.79 -3.67
CA THR A 3 0.89 23.32 -4.27
C THR A 3 -0.26 22.35 -3.98
N SER A 4 -1.49 22.86 -3.93
CA SER A 4 -2.68 22.01 -3.74
C SER A 4 -2.78 20.90 -4.80
N GLU A 5 -2.31 21.17 -6.03
CA GLU A 5 -2.25 20.19 -7.12
C GLU A 5 -1.24 19.06 -6.83
N GLY A 6 -0.05 19.39 -6.32
CA GLY A 6 0.97 18.37 -6.00
C GLY A 6 0.58 17.46 -4.84
N ILE A 7 -0.19 17.97 -3.86
CA ILE A 7 -0.71 17.16 -2.75
C ILE A 7 -1.76 16.15 -3.25
N GLU A 8 -2.65 16.57 -4.15
CA GLU A 8 -3.69 15.71 -4.72
C GLU A 8 -3.11 14.62 -5.64
N GLU A 9 -2.09 14.95 -6.43
CA GLU A 9 -1.37 13.96 -7.24
C GLU A 9 -0.65 12.91 -6.38
N GLU A 10 0.01 13.35 -5.31
CA GLU A 10 0.64 12.46 -4.34
C GLU A 10 -0.38 11.52 -3.70
N LYS A 11 -1.51 12.06 -3.24
CA LYS A 11 -2.60 11.28 -2.66
C LYS A 11 -3.07 10.18 -3.60
N LYS A 12 -3.40 10.54 -4.85
CA LYS A 12 -3.83 9.56 -5.88
C LYS A 12 -2.77 8.50 -6.15
N ARG A 13 -1.49 8.87 -6.13
CA ARG A 13 -0.41 7.91 -6.32
C ARG A 13 -0.35 6.89 -5.18
N LEU A 14 -0.47 7.35 -3.94
CA LEU A 14 -0.48 6.49 -2.76
C LEU A 14 -1.74 5.60 -2.70
N GLU A 15 -2.92 6.14 -3.05
CA GLU A 15 -4.16 5.35 -3.15
C GLU A 15 -4.03 4.23 -4.19
N ARG A 16 -3.47 4.52 -5.38
CA ARG A 16 -3.18 3.47 -6.37
C ARG A 16 -2.20 2.43 -5.85
N ARG A 17 -1.13 2.85 -5.16
CA ARG A 17 -0.14 1.92 -4.62
C ARG A 17 -0.75 1.02 -3.55
N LYS A 18 -1.65 1.55 -2.71
CA LYS A 18 -2.42 0.77 -1.75
C LYS A 18 -3.24 -0.33 -2.45
N GLU A 19 -3.98 0.00 -3.51
CA GLU A 19 -4.75 -0.98 -4.29
C GLU A 19 -3.86 -2.02 -4.97
N GLU A 20 -2.69 -1.63 -5.46
CA GLU A 20 -1.71 -2.56 -6.04
C GLU A 20 -1.19 -3.54 -4.98
N LEU A 21 -0.88 -3.07 -3.77
CA LEU A 21 -0.43 -3.91 -2.67
C LEU A 21 -1.51 -4.91 -2.21
N GLU A 22 -2.78 -4.48 -2.17
CA GLU A 22 -3.91 -5.37 -1.89
C GLU A 22 -4.01 -6.50 -2.94
N LYS A 23 -3.82 -6.17 -4.23
CA LYS A 23 -3.79 -7.14 -5.33
C LYS A 23 -2.55 -8.04 -5.28
N GLU A 24 -1.39 -7.49 -4.93
CA GLU A 24 -0.15 -8.27 -4.74
C GLU A 24 -0.35 -9.32 -3.63
N TYR A 25 -0.98 -8.93 -2.53
CA TYR A 25 -1.29 -9.84 -1.42
C TYR A 25 -2.28 -10.94 -1.84
N GLU A 26 -3.38 -10.58 -2.52
CA GLU A 26 -4.34 -11.56 -3.03
C GLU A 26 -3.68 -12.55 -4.01
N ALA A 27 -2.82 -12.05 -4.91
CA ALA A 27 -2.06 -12.90 -5.83
C ALA A 27 -1.11 -13.84 -5.08
N LEU A 28 -0.45 -13.37 -4.02
CA LEU A 28 0.43 -14.16 -3.18
C LEU A 28 -0.32 -15.28 -2.45
N GLU A 29 -1.51 -14.99 -1.90
CA GLU A 29 -2.38 -16.01 -1.30
C GLU A 29 -2.79 -17.08 -2.32
N ASN A 30 -3.11 -16.67 -3.55
CA ASN A 30 -3.48 -17.60 -4.61
C ASN A 30 -2.31 -18.49 -5.04
N LYS A 31 -1.07 -17.96 -5.09
CA LYS A 31 0.14 -18.77 -5.32
C LYS A 31 0.31 -19.84 -4.25
N LEU A 32 0.15 -19.49 -2.98
CA LEU A 32 0.24 -20.45 -1.86
C LEU A 32 -0.86 -21.52 -1.97
N LYS A 33 -2.11 -21.12 -2.24
CA LYS A 33 -3.24 -22.05 -2.41
C LYS A 33 -3.02 -23.04 -3.57
N ARG A 34 -2.36 -22.60 -4.64
CA ARG A 34 -2.00 -23.45 -5.79
C ARG A 34 -0.76 -24.31 -5.55
N GLY A 35 -0.05 -24.12 -4.43
CA GLY A 35 1.21 -24.81 -4.13
C GLY A 35 2.37 -24.36 -5.01
N GLU A 36 2.30 -23.16 -5.60
CA GLU A 36 3.36 -22.60 -6.44
C GLU A 36 4.53 -22.03 -5.62
N ILE A 37 4.26 -21.69 -4.36
CA ILE A 37 5.23 -21.23 -3.36
C ILE A 37 5.00 -22.01 -2.07
N ASP A 38 6.04 -22.13 -1.26
CA ASP A 38 5.92 -22.70 0.08
C ASP A 38 5.53 -21.64 1.12
N LYS A 39 5.37 -22.09 2.36
CA LYS A 39 4.98 -21.21 3.48
C LYS A 39 6.08 -20.21 3.82
N GLU A 40 7.35 -20.58 3.69
CA GLU A 40 8.46 -19.68 4.05
C GLU A 40 8.56 -18.53 3.05
N GLU A 41 8.46 -18.83 1.76
CA GLU A 41 8.41 -17.84 0.68
C GLU A 41 7.17 -16.93 0.81
N PHE A 42 6.01 -17.53 1.13
CA PHE A 42 4.79 -16.76 1.41
C PHE A 42 4.98 -15.76 2.56
N GLU A 43 5.48 -16.20 3.73
CA GLU A 43 5.64 -15.32 4.89
C GLU A 43 6.65 -14.18 4.61
N LYS A 44 7.72 -14.47 3.87
CA LYS A 44 8.71 -13.47 3.49
C LYS A 44 8.12 -12.38 2.58
N GLU A 45 7.41 -12.79 1.53
CA GLU A 45 6.78 -11.84 0.60
C GLU A 45 5.60 -11.10 1.24
N LYS A 46 4.83 -11.79 2.08
CA LYS A 46 3.77 -11.18 2.88
C LYS A 46 4.32 -10.07 3.76
N TYR A 47 5.40 -10.33 4.49
CA TYR A 47 6.03 -9.32 5.35
C TYR A 47 6.50 -8.09 4.56
N ARG A 48 7.04 -8.29 3.35
CA ARG A 48 7.42 -7.19 2.45
C ARG A 48 6.20 -6.33 2.08
N ILE A 49 5.10 -6.97 1.66
CA ILE A 49 3.86 -6.29 1.26
C ILE A 49 3.24 -5.54 2.44
N GLU A 50 3.11 -6.20 3.60
CA GLU A 50 2.54 -5.60 4.81
C GLU A 50 3.31 -4.37 5.27
N ARG A 51 4.65 -4.44 5.24
CA ARG A 51 5.50 -3.30 5.58
C ARG A 51 5.24 -2.12 4.65
N GLU A 52 5.25 -2.36 3.34
CA GLU A 52 5.02 -1.29 2.37
C GLU A 52 3.60 -0.71 2.48
N PHE A 53 2.62 -1.55 2.75
CA PHE A 53 1.23 -1.12 2.96
C PHE A 53 1.11 -0.18 4.16
N VAL A 54 1.74 -0.51 5.30
CA VAL A 54 1.78 0.37 6.47
C VAL A 54 2.44 1.71 6.15
N GLU A 55 3.55 1.71 5.41
CA GLU A 55 4.25 2.94 5.01
C GLU A 55 3.39 3.83 4.07
N VAL A 56 2.65 3.22 3.13
CA VAL A 56 1.71 3.93 2.25
C VAL A 56 0.55 4.52 3.05
N MET A 57 -0.03 3.74 3.97
CA MET A 57 -1.12 4.18 4.83
C MET A 57 -0.70 5.34 5.75
N ASP A 58 0.49 5.28 6.34
CA ASP A 58 1.04 6.37 7.16
C ASP A 58 1.18 7.67 6.34
N ARG A 59 1.72 7.59 5.12
CA ARG A 59 1.83 8.75 4.23
C ARG A 59 0.47 9.31 3.82
N LEU A 60 -0.53 8.45 3.57
CA LEU A 60 -1.90 8.89 3.29
C LEU A 60 -2.50 9.66 4.48
N VAL A 61 -2.27 9.18 5.71
CA VAL A 61 -2.70 9.87 6.94
C VAL A 61 -2.03 11.24 7.04
N GLN A 62 -0.72 11.32 6.81
CA GLN A 62 0.02 12.58 6.83
C GLN A 62 -0.52 13.57 5.80
N ILE A 63 -0.80 13.13 4.57
CA ILE A 63 -1.36 13.97 3.51
C ILE A 63 -2.74 14.50 3.89
N ASN A 64 -3.63 13.63 4.38
CA ASN A 64 -4.98 14.05 4.78
C ASN A 64 -4.94 15.05 5.96
N TYR A 65 -3.95 14.93 6.84
CA TYR A 65 -3.71 15.89 7.92
C TYR A 65 -3.21 17.25 7.36
N ILE A 66 -2.20 17.23 6.47
CA ILE A 66 -1.61 18.44 5.87
C ILE A 66 -2.60 19.18 4.97
N SER A 67 -3.46 18.45 4.24
CA SER A 67 -4.45 19.03 3.33
C SER A 67 -5.63 19.68 4.05
N GLY A 68 -5.62 19.74 5.39
CA GLY A 68 -6.75 20.25 6.19
C GLY A 68 -8.02 19.43 6.00
N SER A 69 -7.90 18.18 5.52
CA SER A 69 -9.00 17.26 5.27
C SER A 69 -9.22 16.33 6.47
N SER A 70 -9.16 16.89 7.68
CA SER A 70 -9.72 16.28 8.89
C SER A 70 -10.80 17.22 9.44
N PRO A 71 -11.89 16.67 10.04
CA PRO A 71 -12.98 17.46 10.61
C PRO A 71 -12.53 18.46 11.67
#